data_AF-A0A8F4FVI4-F1
#
_entry.id   AF-A0A8F4FVI4-F1
#
_cell.length_a   1.000
_cell.length_b   1.000
_cell.length_c   1.000
_cell.angle_alpha   90.00
_cell.angle_beta   90.00
_cell.angle_gamma   90.00
#
_symmetry.space_group_name_H-M   'P 1'
#
loop_
_entity.id
_entity.type
_entity.pdbx_description
1 polymer ?
#
loop_
_entity_poly.entity_id
_entity_poly.type
_entity_poly.pdbx_seq_one_letter_code
_entity_poly.pdbx_strand_id
1 'polypeptide(L)'
;MIAPIRDRRTFAALRTEGTRVRRGPLSLVFLDDDPAGTPRVAYAITKRVGGAVVRNRLRRRLRAICADLARPGPVALPPRCAPDLRRARSVPAHPC
;
A
#
# COMPACT_ATOMS: atom_id res chain seq x y z
N MET A 1 -12.99 -7.22 -5.44
CA MET A 1 -11.96 -7.64 -6.42
C MET A 1 -10.85 -6.60 -6.40
N ILE A 2 -9.56 -6.96 -6.48
CA ILE A 2 -8.45 -5.98 -6.54
C ILE A 2 -7.80 -6.07 -7.91
N ALA A 3 -7.65 -4.92 -8.58
CA ALA A 3 -6.97 -4.85 -9.86
C ALA A 3 -5.45 -4.62 -9.68
N PRO A 4 -4.60 -5.17 -10.55
CA PRO A 4 -3.17 -4.86 -10.53
C PRO A 4 -2.92 -3.47 -11.11
N ILE A 5 -2.01 -2.68 -10.50
CA ILE A 5 -1.50 -1.46 -11.14
C ILE A 5 -0.46 -1.87 -12.19
N ARG A 6 -0.70 -1.50 -13.45
CA ARG A 6 0.22 -1.72 -14.57
C ARG A 6 0.74 -0.43 -15.19
N ASP A 7 0.04 0.68 -14.96
CA ASP A 7 0.29 1.92 -15.69
C ASP A 7 1.42 2.75 -15.09
N ARG A 8 2.36 3.16 -15.94
CA ARG A 8 3.48 4.02 -15.55
C ARG A 8 3.01 5.36 -14.97
N ARG A 9 1.90 5.92 -15.49
CA ARG A 9 1.30 7.16 -14.99
C ARG A 9 0.84 7.03 -13.55
N THR A 10 0.17 5.93 -13.19
CA THR A 10 -0.23 5.65 -11.80
C THR A 10 0.98 5.49 -10.89
N PHE A 11 2.05 4.82 -11.35
CA PHE A 11 3.29 4.76 -10.57
C PHE A 11 3.97 6.12 -10.40
N ALA A 12 3.90 7.01 -11.40
CA ALA A 12 4.42 8.36 -11.30
C ALA A 12 3.60 9.19 -10.29
N ALA A 13 2.27 9.17 -10.40
CA ALA A 13 1.36 9.84 -9.46
C ALA A 13 1.58 9.35 -8.02
N LEU A 14 1.72 8.03 -7.80
CA LEU A 14 2.05 7.48 -6.48
C LEU A 14 3.38 8.00 -5.93
N ARG A 15 4.38 8.24 -6.78
CA ARG A 15 5.70 8.73 -6.33
C ARG A 15 5.69 10.21 -5.99
N THR A 16 4.93 11.00 -6.74
CA THR A 16 4.91 12.47 -6.62
C THR A 16 3.87 12.94 -5.60
N GLU A 17 2.68 12.33 -5.61
CA GLU A 17 1.49 12.80 -4.90
C GLU A 17 1.00 11.78 -3.86
N GLY A 18 1.53 10.56 -3.88
CA GLY A 18 1.09 9.50 -2.98
C GLY A 18 1.51 9.72 -1.53
N THR A 19 0.62 9.35 -0.61
CA THR A 19 0.90 9.35 0.83
C THR A 19 1.67 8.08 1.20
N ARG A 20 2.85 8.25 1.82
CA ARG A 20 3.70 7.13 2.24
C ARG A 20 3.48 6.81 3.71
N VAL A 21 3.18 5.54 4.00
CA VAL A 21 3.07 5.01 5.36
C VAL A 21 4.03 3.83 5.51
N ARG A 22 4.81 3.83 6.59
CA ARG A 22 5.71 2.73 6.92
C ARG A 22 5.25 2.05 8.20
N ARG A 23 5.14 0.72 8.17
CA ARG A 23 4.87 -0.13 9.33
C ARG A 23 5.87 -1.29 9.32
N GLY A 24 6.90 -1.18 10.14
CA GLY A 24 7.98 -2.16 10.24
C GLY A 24 8.67 -2.41 8.89
N PRO A 25 8.69 -3.66 8.39
CA PRO A 25 9.31 -4.02 7.11
C PRO A 25 8.46 -3.65 5.89
N LEU A 26 7.22 -3.18 6.08
CA LEU A 26 6.30 -2.84 5.01
C LEU A 26 6.23 -1.31 4.83
N SER A 27 6.46 -0.88 3.58
CA SER A 27 6.22 0.48 3.14
C SER A 27 5.07 0.45 2.13
N LEU A 28 4.06 1.27 2.39
CA LEU A 28 2.90 1.44 1.53
C LEU A 28 2.89 2.87 1.01
N VAL A 29 2.52 3.02 -0.25
CA VAL A 29 2.26 4.31 -0.87
C VAL A 29 0.90 4.20 -1.52
N PHE A 30 -0.01 5.07 -1.13
CA PHE A 30 -1.38 5.08 -1.63
C PHE A 30 -1.75 6.48 -2.11
N LEU A 31 -2.70 6.50 -3.04
CA LEU A 31 -3.33 7.70 -3.56
C LEU A 31 -4.83 7.41 -3.50
N ASP A 32 -5.60 8.29 -2.86
CA ASP A 32 -7.06 8.20 -2.83
C ASP A 32 -7.60 8.63 -4.19
N ASP A 33 -7.62 7.69 -5.12
CA ASP A 33 -8.17 7.83 -6.46
C ASP A 33 -9.55 7.16 -6.46
N ASP A 34 -10.59 8.00 -6.45
CA ASP A 34 -12.04 7.69 -6.42
C ASP A 34 -12.51 6.53 -5.50
N PRO A 35 -13.25 6.80 -4.40
CA PRO A 35 -13.75 5.77 -3.48
C PRO A 35 -14.73 4.77 -4.09
N ALA A 36 -15.31 5.06 -5.27
CA ALA A 36 -16.19 4.13 -6.00
C ALA A 36 -15.41 3.15 -6.90
N GLY A 37 -14.11 3.36 -7.09
CA GLY A 37 -13.26 2.57 -7.97
C GLY A 37 -12.89 1.20 -7.39
N THR A 38 -12.54 0.26 -8.28
CA THR A 38 -11.93 -1.01 -7.85
C THR A 38 -10.53 -0.73 -7.28
N PRO A 39 -10.22 -1.12 -6.02
CA PRO A 39 -8.92 -0.86 -5.43
C PRO A 39 -7.81 -1.48 -6.28
N ARG A 40 -6.74 -0.71 -6.54
CA ARG A 40 -5.60 -1.13 -7.36
C ARG A 40 -4.34 -1.26 -6.51
N VAL A 41 -3.60 -2.37 -6.66
CA VAL A 41 -2.40 -2.63 -5.85
C VAL A 41 -1.21 -3.07 -6.72
N ALA A 42 -0.02 -2.59 -6.37
CA ALA A 42 1.25 -3.12 -6.86
C ALA A 42 2.17 -3.53 -5.71
N TYR A 43 3.00 -4.56 -5.95
CA TYR A 43 3.92 -5.10 -4.97
C TYR A 43 5.37 -4.87 -5.40
N ALA A 44 6.08 -4.00 -4.69
CA ALA A 44 7.52 -3.81 -4.86
C ALA A 44 8.28 -4.71 -3.87
N ILE A 45 8.76 -5.87 -4.32
CA ILE A 45 9.56 -6.80 -3.51
C ILE A 45 11.02 -6.71 -3.96
N THR A 46 11.88 -6.22 -3.08
CA THR A 46 13.30 -6.04 -3.37
C THR A 46 14.02 -7.38 -3.49
N LYS A 47 15.16 -7.41 -4.20
CA LYS A 47 16.01 -8.61 -4.32
C LYS A 47 16.60 -9.06 -2.97
N ARG A 48 16.67 -8.16 -1.98
CA ARG A 48 17.20 -8.45 -0.63
C ARG A 48 16.35 -9.44 0.16
N VAL A 49 15.07 -9.59 -0.20
CA VAL A 49 14.16 -10.54 0.46
C VAL A 49 14.49 -11.99 0.12
N GLY A 50 15.17 -12.24 -1.01
CA GLY A 50 15.63 -13.57 -1.41
C GLY A 50 15.43 -13.88 -2.89
N GLY A 51 15.64 -15.15 -3.24
CA GLY A 51 15.51 -15.68 -4.59
C GLY A 51 14.12 -15.53 -5.20
N ALA A 52 13.99 -15.89 -6.49
CA ALA A 52 12.73 -15.75 -7.23
C ALA A 52 11.54 -16.45 -6.54
N VAL A 53 11.76 -17.64 -5.97
CA VAL A 53 10.72 -18.43 -5.29
C VAL A 53 10.21 -17.73 -4.04
N VAL A 54 11.10 -17.18 -3.20
CA VAL A 54 10.72 -16.44 -1.97
C VAL A 54 9.89 -15.21 -2.33
N ARG A 55 10.32 -14.44 -3.34
CA ARG A 55 9.57 -13.27 -3.83
C ARG A 55 8.21 -13.66 -4.42
N ASN A 56 8.13 -14.78 -5.14
CA ASN A 56 6.88 -15.28 -5.69
C ASN A 56 5.91 -15.74 -4.59
N ARG A 57 6.42 -16.42 -3.56
CA ARG A 57 5.64 -16.84 -2.39
C ARG A 57 5.09 -15.62 -1.64
N LEU A 58 5.92 -14.60 -1.43
CA LEU A 58 5.48 -13.37 -0.78
C LEU A 58 4.42 -12.65 -1.62
N ARG A 59 4.60 -12.54 -2.94
CA ARG A 59 3.60 -11.95 -3.84
C ARG A 59 2.26 -12.69 -3.79
N ARG A 60 2.27 -14.02 -3.74
CA ARG A 60 1.05 -14.84 -3.61
C ARG A 60 0.36 -14.63 -2.26
N ARG A 61 1.11 -14.63 -1.16
CA ARG A 61 0.58 -14.37 0.19
C ARG A 61 -0.06 -12.99 0.30
N LEU A 62 0.63 -11.95 -0.18
CA LEU A 62 0.11 -10.59 -0.15
C LEU A 62 -1.16 -10.45 -1.00
N ARG A 63 -1.22 -11.09 -2.17
CA ARG A 63 -2.45 -11.11 -2.98
C ARG A 63 -3.62 -11.75 -2.26
N ALA A 64 -3.40 -12.86 -1.56
CA ALA A 64 -4.45 -13.54 -0.80
C ALA A 64 -4.98 -12.64 0.35
N ILE A 65 -4.07 -12.04 1.13
CA ILE A 65 -4.43 -11.13 2.21
C ILE A 65 -5.20 -9.92 1.68
N CYS A 66 -4.71 -9.28 0.61
CA CYS A 66 -5.42 -8.12 0.05
C CYS A 66 -6.79 -8.54 -0.50
N ALA A 67 -6.90 -9.69 -1.17
CA ALA A 67 -8.18 -10.19 -1.70
C ALA A 67 -9.21 -10.44 -0.59
N ASP A 68 -8.75 -10.95 0.56
CA ASP A 68 -9.56 -11.15 1.74
C ASP A 68 -10.02 -9.81 2.35
N LEU A 69 -9.09 -8.85 2.51
CA LEU A 69 -9.40 -7.51 3.03
C LEU A 69 -10.30 -6.69 2.10
N ALA A 70 -10.25 -6.93 0.79
CA ALA A 70 -11.10 -6.26 -0.19
C ALA A 70 -12.48 -6.89 -0.33
N ARG A 71 -12.79 -7.96 0.42
CA ARG A 71 -14.17 -8.41 0.59
C ARG A 71 -14.86 -7.37 1.48
N PRO A 72 -15.94 -6.72 1.00
CA PRO A 72 -16.70 -5.79 1.83
C PRO A 72 -17.32 -6.56 2.99
N GLY A 73 -16.66 -6.49 4.14
CA GLY A 73 -17.18 -6.79 5.47
C GLY A 73 -16.82 -5.61 6.36
N PRO A 74 -17.42 -5.47 7.55
CA PRO A 74 -17.12 -4.36 8.45
C PRO A 74 -15.66 -4.46 8.93
N VAL A 75 -14.74 -3.90 8.15
CA VAL A 75 -13.40 -3.58 8.62
C VAL A 75 -13.60 -2.42 9.59
N ALA A 76 -13.80 -2.76 10.86
CA ALA A 76 -13.69 -1.82 11.96
C ALA A 76 -12.23 -1.34 11.97
N LEU A 77 -11.96 -0.27 11.23
CA LEU A 77 -10.77 0.54 11.46
C LEU A 77 -10.83 0.94 12.94
N PRO A 78 -9.85 0.56 13.77
CA PRO A 78 -9.87 0.98 15.16
C PRO A 78 -9.96 2.52 15.19
N PRO A 79 -10.81 3.12 16.05
CA PRO A 79 -11.10 4.56 16.07
C PRO A 79 -9.89 5.46 16.35
N ARG A 80 -8.69 4.89 16.52
CA ARG A 80 -7.42 5.60 16.71
C ARG A 80 -6.67 5.90 15.42
N CYS A 81 -7.22 5.57 14.25
CA CYS A 81 -6.62 5.90 12.96
C CYS A 81 -7.61 6.64 12.05
N ALA A 82 -8.21 7.72 12.55
CA ALA A 82 -8.57 8.81 11.64
C ALA A 82 -7.25 9.44 11.18
N PRO A 83 -6.90 9.43 9.88
CA PRO A 83 -5.83 10.30 9.42
C PRO A 83 -6.32 11.72 9.61
N ASP A 84 -5.85 12.39 10.66
CA ASP A 84 -5.97 13.84 10.79
C ASP A 84 -5.15 14.45 9.65
N LEU A 85 -5.84 14.70 8.53
CA LEU A 85 -5.29 15.23 7.28
C LEU A 85 -4.64 16.62 7.47
N ARG A 86 -4.72 17.23 8.65
CA ARG A 86 -4.05 18.49 8.98
C ARG A 86 -2.66 18.31 9.62
N ARG A 87 -2.31 17.14 10.14
CA ARG A 87 -1.05 16.92 10.90
C ARG A 87 0.09 16.24 10.14
N ALA A 88 -0.13 15.81 8.90
CA ALA A 88 0.90 15.14 8.08
C ALA A 88 2.02 16.06 7.56
N ARG A 89 2.01 17.36 7.89
CA ARG A 89 3.06 18.32 7.48
C ARG A 89 4.33 18.33 8.35
N SER A 90 4.39 17.55 9.42
CA SER A 90 5.58 17.53 10.27
C SER A 90 5.84 16.15 10.87
N VAL A 91 6.49 15.28 10.11
CA VAL A 91 7.28 14.21 10.72
C VAL A 91 8.72 14.38 10.22
N PRO A 92 9.66 14.81 11.08
CA PRO A 92 11.04 15.00 10.68
C PRO A 92 11.68 13.66 10.32
N ALA A 93 12.48 13.69 9.26
CA ALA A 93 13.40 12.63 8.92
C ALA A 93 14.37 12.46 10.10
N HIS A 94 14.26 11.35 10.84
CA HIS A 94 15.36 10.93 11.69
C HIS A 94 16.39 10.18 10.84
N PRO A 95 17.66 10.63 10.85
CA PRO A 95 18.74 9.96 10.16
C PRO A 95 19.27 8.81 11.03
N CYS A 96 19.61 7.71 10.35
CA CYS A 96 20.75 6.86 10.72
C CYS A 96 21.76 6.96 9.58
#